data_AF-A0A940ZMD4-F1
#
_entry.id   AF-A0A940ZMD4-F1
#
_cell.length_a   1.000
_cell.length_b   1.000
_cell.length_c   1.000
_cell.angle_alpha   90.00
_cell.angle_beta   90.00
_cell.angle_gamma   90.00
#
_symmetry.space_group_name_H-M   'P 1'
#
loop_
_entity.id
_entity.type
_entity.pdbx_description
1 polymer ?
#
loop_
_entity_poly.entity_id
_entity_poly.type
_entity_poly.pdbx_seq_one_letter_code
_entity_poly.pdbx_strand_id
1 'polypeptide(L)'
;MNGRETYHFIEVRYRNGNEGFVDDVTLNDLIASKRIQQFYRPFEQRWVDVDVDPVRRGTSRYRGPERRASGKDGQEKEERPSGLLGSLFRRHKHVATLPLSAQEWFDQGFVLLQTTDDCMGAARAFACSIQLNPKYERAYVERALAYEKLGNVQQAIEDYSSALLLNPSDAKLYYMRGLAFRHLSMDPEAVADLKKAADLRFRAAHGFLDSLGISP
;
A
#
# COMPACT_ATOMS: atom_id res chain seq x y z
N MET A 1 -12.75 -16.53 -6.34
CA MET A 1 -12.44 -15.58 -7.43
C MET A 1 -11.70 -14.42 -6.78
N ASN A 2 -10.38 -14.42 -6.90
CA ASN A 2 -9.50 -13.45 -6.23
C ASN A 2 -9.73 -12.08 -6.85
N GLY A 3 -10.38 -11.19 -6.12
CA GLY A 3 -10.48 -9.78 -6.47
C GLY A 3 -9.07 -9.22 -6.51
N ARG A 4 -8.60 -8.82 -7.69
CA ARG A 4 -7.39 -8.04 -7.84
C ARG A 4 -7.60 -6.75 -7.05
N GLU A 5 -7.02 -6.65 -5.85
CA GLU A 5 -6.97 -5.38 -5.13
C GLU A 5 -6.08 -4.44 -5.93
N THR A 6 -6.72 -3.71 -6.84
CA THR A 6 -6.07 -2.65 -7.59
C THR A 6 -6.06 -1.48 -6.62
N TYR A 7 -4.92 -1.23 -5.97
CA TYR A 7 -4.77 -0.11 -5.05
C TYR A 7 -4.96 1.18 -5.84
N HIS A 8 -6.17 1.75 -5.76
CA HIS A 8 -6.49 3.00 -6.43
C HIS A 8 -6.04 4.15 -5.53
N PHE A 9 -4.88 4.71 -5.88
CA PHE A 9 -4.40 5.93 -5.26
C PHE A 9 -5.30 7.11 -5.61
N ILE A 10 -5.46 7.98 -4.63
CA ILE A 10 -6.32 9.16 -4.72
C ILE A 10 -5.41 10.37 -4.57
N GLU A 11 -5.41 11.21 -5.61
CA GLU A 11 -4.77 12.52 -5.53
C GLU A 11 -5.46 13.36 -4.46
N VAL A 12 -4.68 14.01 -3.62
CA VAL A 12 -5.16 14.88 -2.55
C VAL A 12 -4.43 16.20 -2.59
N ARG A 13 -5.16 17.26 -2.27
CA ARG A 13 -4.63 18.60 -2.01
C ARG A 13 -4.70 18.86 -0.53
N TYR A 14 -3.54 18.96 0.09
CA TYR A 14 -3.38 19.33 1.49
C TYR A 14 -3.73 20.80 1.71
N ARG A 15 -4.18 21.15 2.92
CA ARG A 15 -4.52 22.56 3.24
C ARG A 15 -3.34 23.52 3.18
N ASN A 16 -2.11 23.01 3.19
CA ASN A 16 -0.90 23.80 2.98
C ASN A 16 -0.61 24.07 1.49
N GLY A 17 -1.51 23.70 0.57
CA GLY A 17 -1.39 23.92 -0.87
C GLY A 17 -0.63 22.82 -1.60
N ASN A 18 -0.07 21.85 -0.88
CA ASN A 18 0.67 20.76 -1.50
C ASN A 18 -0.26 19.68 -2.06
N GLU A 19 0.21 19.00 -3.10
CA GLU A 19 -0.46 17.86 -3.70
C GLU A 19 0.26 16.56 -3.31
N GLY A 20 -0.47 15.45 -3.26
CA GLY A 20 0.11 14.13 -3.00
C GLY A 20 -0.86 13.01 -3.34
N PHE A 21 -0.44 11.78 -3.12
CA PHE A 21 -1.25 10.58 -3.36
C PHE A 21 -1.41 9.83 -2.06
N VAL A 22 -2.61 9.31 -1.83
CA VAL A 22 -2.93 8.47 -0.67
C VAL A 22 -3.84 7.32 -1.07
N ASP A 23 -3.81 6.24 -0.32
CA ASP A 23 -4.81 5.18 -0.45
C ASP A 23 -6.18 5.61 0.13
N ASP A 24 -7.19 4.77 -0.06
CA ASP A 24 -8.56 5.01 0.39
C ASP A 24 -8.73 5.08 1.91
N VAL A 25 -7.93 4.33 2.67
CA VAL A 25 -7.94 4.34 4.13
C VAL A 25 -7.29 5.60 4.68
N THR A 26 -6.08 5.91 4.21
CA THR A 26 -5.38 7.15 4.53
C THR A 26 -6.21 8.37 4.13
N LEU A 27 -6.91 8.33 2.99
CA LEU A 27 -7.84 9.40 2.61
C LEU A 27 -8.91 9.62 3.68
N ASN A 28 -9.51 8.56 4.22
CA ASN A 28 -10.52 8.70 5.28
C ASN A 28 -9.93 9.38 6.51
N ASP A 29 -8.73 8.99 6.94
CA ASP A 29 -8.05 9.59 8.08
C ASP A 29 -7.70 11.07 7.83
N LEU A 30 -7.26 11.42 6.63
CA LEU A 30 -6.96 12.81 6.24
C LEU A 30 -8.21 13.68 6.16
N ILE A 31 -9.34 13.14 5.68
CA ILE A 31 -10.64 13.81 5.69
C ILE A 31 -11.10 14.04 7.13
N ALA A 32 -11.06 12.99 7.97
CA ALA A 32 -11.50 13.06 9.38
C ALA A 32 -10.65 14.04 10.20
N SER A 33 -9.34 14.04 9.98
CA SER A 33 -8.40 14.97 10.63
C SER A 33 -8.34 16.36 9.98
N LYS A 34 -9.14 16.61 8.93
CA LYS A 34 -9.19 17.88 8.17
C LYS A 34 -7.83 18.33 7.62
N ARG A 35 -6.93 17.39 7.31
CA ARG A 35 -5.58 17.67 6.81
C ARG A 35 -5.55 18.01 5.32
N ILE A 36 -6.57 17.59 4.58
CA ILE A 36 -6.74 17.89 3.16
C ILE A 36 -7.91 18.84 2.90
N GLN A 37 -7.83 19.58 1.81
CA GLN A 37 -8.87 20.46 1.30
C GLN A 37 -9.64 19.80 0.15
N GLN A 38 -8.94 19.10 -0.74
CA GLN A 38 -9.57 18.44 -1.89
C GLN A 38 -9.01 17.03 -2.08
N PHE A 39 -9.80 16.16 -2.69
CA PHE A 39 -9.32 14.89 -3.22
C PHE A 39 -9.93 14.62 -4.58
N TYR A 40 -9.19 13.94 -5.45
CA TYR A 40 -9.65 13.56 -6.76
C TYR A 40 -10.48 12.28 -6.68
N ARG A 41 -11.66 12.26 -7.29
CA ARG A 41 -12.50 11.07 -7.39
C ARG A 41 -12.38 10.49 -8.79
N PRO A 42 -11.60 9.41 -9.02
CA PRO A 42 -11.27 8.95 -10.37
C PRO A 42 -12.48 8.58 -11.24
N PHE A 43 -13.53 8.01 -10.64
CA PHE A 43 -14.76 7.63 -11.36
C PHE A 43 -15.59 8.84 -11.83
N GLU A 44 -15.56 9.93 -11.07
CA GLU A 44 -16.26 11.17 -11.44
C GLU A 44 -15.36 12.13 -12.21
N GLN A 45 -14.07 11.78 -12.38
CA GLN A 45 -13.04 12.59 -13.02
C GLN A 45 -13.02 14.05 -12.55
N ARG A 46 -13.26 14.25 -11.24
CA ARG A 46 -13.34 15.58 -10.64
C ARG A 46 -12.70 15.65 -9.27
N TRP A 47 -12.25 16.84 -8.93
CA TRP A 47 -11.85 17.20 -7.58
C TRP A 47 -13.09 17.43 -6.69
N VAL A 48 -13.03 16.89 -5.49
CA VAL A 48 -14.07 16.99 -4.46
C VAL A 48 -13.51 17.83 -3.32
N ASP A 49 -14.20 18.93 -2.99
CA ASP A 49 -13.85 19.76 -1.83
C ASP A 49 -14.44 19.15 -0.55
N VAL A 50 -13.58 18.86 0.42
CA VAL A 50 -13.93 18.17 1.66
C VAL A 50 -14.89 18.97 2.54
N ASP A 51 -14.82 20.30 2.46
CA ASP A 51 -15.64 21.18 3.30
C ASP A 51 -17.04 21.44 2.68
N VAL A 52 -17.19 21.26 1.36
CA VAL A 52 -18.37 21.68 0.59
C VAL A 52 -19.21 20.51 0.08
N ASP A 53 -18.56 19.41 -0.34
CA ASP A 53 -19.24 18.18 -0.75
C ASP A 53 -19.30 17.24 0.46
N PRO A 54 -20.49 16.93 1.03
CA PRO A 54 -20.58 16.00 2.14
C PRO A 54 -20.11 14.63 1.66
N VAL A 55 -18.83 14.32 1.89
CA VAL A 55 -18.23 12.98 1.74
C VAL A 55 -19.20 12.04 2.43
N ARG A 56 -19.96 11.24 1.64
CA ARG A 56 -21.20 10.57 2.05
C ARG A 56 -21.22 10.24 3.55
N ARG A 57 -21.76 11.15 4.36
CA ARG A 57 -21.80 11.00 5.81
C ARG A 57 -22.95 10.08 6.14
N GLY A 58 -22.66 8.80 6.18
CA GLY A 58 -23.54 7.81 6.76
C GLY A 58 -22.72 6.59 7.05
N THR A 59 -21.89 6.62 8.10
CA THR A 59 -21.11 5.48 8.64
C THR A 59 -20.36 4.60 7.61
N SER A 60 -20.24 5.07 6.37
CA SER A 60 -19.84 4.30 5.20
C SER A 60 -18.56 4.92 4.69
N ARG A 61 -17.47 4.21 5.01
CA ARG A 61 -16.10 4.36 4.49
C ARG A 61 -16.12 4.89 3.06
N TYR A 62 -15.15 5.72 2.64
CA TYR A 62 -14.91 5.91 1.21
C TYR A 62 -14.76 4.53 0.58
N ARG A 63 -15.80 4.09 -0.13
CA ARG A 63 -15.87 2.82 -0.83
C ARG A 63 -15.38 3.17 -2.22
N GLY A 64 -14.14 2.81 -2.53
CA GLY A 64 -13.62 2.85 -3.90
C GLY A 64 -14.51 2.05 -4.87
N PRO A 65 -14.10 1.88 -6.13
CA PRO A 65 -14.92 1.23 -7.15
C PRO A 65 -15.00 -0.29 -6.91
N GLU A 66 -15.83 -0.70 -5.95
CA GLU A 66 -16.75 -1.85 -5.93
C GLU A 66 -17.01 -2.30 -4.50
N ARG A 67 -18.21 -2.00 -4.03
CA ARG A 67 -19.09 -2.97 -3.38
C ARG A 67 -20.52 -2.45 -3.57
N ARG A 68 -21.28 -3.05 -4.49
CA ARG A 68 -22.74 -3.09 -4.35
C ARG A 68 -23.05 -4.35 -3.56
N ALA A 69 -23.47 -4.17 -2.33
CA ALA A 69 -24.17 -5.21 -1.58
C ALA A 69 -25.31 -4.51 -0.84
N SER A 70 -26.52 -4.83 -1.31
CA SER A 70 -27.81 -4.88 -0.62
C SER A 70 -27.92 -4.15 0.73
N GLY A 71 -28.85 -3.20 0.81
CA GLY A 71 -29.18 -2.50 2.04
C GLY A 71 -29.90 -3.34 3.08
N LYS A 72 -29.87 -2.84 4.32
CA LYS A 72 -31.04 -2.44 5.12
C LYS A 72 -30.60 -1.74 6.41
N ASP A 73 -31.34 -0.67 6.71
CA ASP A 73 -31.77 -0.11 8.00
C ASP A 73 -30.79 0.24 9.13
N GLY A 74 -31.02 1.44 9.69
CA GLY A 74 -30.50 1.90 10.97
C GLY A 74 -30.50 3.43 11.09
N GLN A 75 -31.61 4.01 11.56
CA GLN A 75 -31.66 5.43 11.97
C GLN A 75 -30.93 5.60 13.31
N GLU A 76 -29.93 6.47 13.38
CA GLU A 76 -29.46 7.05 14.64
C GLU A 76 -29.25 8.55 14.49
N LYS A 77 -29.94 9.32 15.35
CA LYS A 77 -29.83 10.77 15.46
C LYS A 77 -28.64 11.10 16.35
N GLU A 78 -27.71 11.90 15.84
CA GLU A 78 -26.54 12.38 16.61
C GLU A 78 -26.81 13.82 17.09
N GLU A 79 -27.01 13.99 18.39
CA GLU A 79 -27.10 15.30 19.05
C GLU A 79 -25.70 15.91 19.24
N ARG A 80 -25.53 17.19 18.87
CA ARG A 80 -24.28 17.94 19.06
C ARG A 80 -24.27 18.64 20.42
N PRO A 81 -23.22 18.49 21.26
CA PRO A 81 -23.11 19.31 22.46
C PRO A 81 -22.68 20.74 22.09
N SER A 82 -23.48 21.73 22.50
CA SER A 82 -23.18 23.15 22.37
C SER A 82 -22.56 23.65 23.68
N GLY A 83 -21.42 24.33 23.63
CA GLY A 83 -20.80 24.96 24.81
C GLY A 83 -19.27 25.00 24.79
N LEU A 84 -18.68 25.40 25.92
CA LEU A 84 -17.25 25.66 26.16
C LEU A 84 -16.29 24.53 25.72
N LEU A 85 -16.79 23.29 25.62
CA LEU A 85 -16.08 22.13 25.05
C LEU A 85 -15.76 22.30 23.55
N GLY A 86 -16.59 23.00 22.79
CA GLY A 86 -16.36 23.33 21.38
C GLY A 86 -15.26 24.39 21.17
N SER A 87 -14.98 25.22 22.18
CA SER A 87 -13.86 26.17 22.15
C SER A 87 -12.52 25.55 22.56
N LEU A 88 -12.53 24.47 23.36
CA LEU A 88 -11.32 23.77 23.81
C LEU A 88 -10.68 22.91 22.72
N PHE A 89 -11.44 22.45 21.73
CA PHE A 89 -10.91 21.74 20.56
C PHE A 89 -10.16 22.64 19.55
N ARG A 90 -10.05 23.96 19.80
CA ARG A 90 -9.49 24.94 18.86
C ARG A 90 -7.99 25.22 19.03
N ARG A 91 -7.23 24.32 19.66
CA ARG A 91 -5.78 24.46 19.83
C ARG A 91 -5.01 23.16 19.59
N HIS A 92 -5.11 22.61 18.40
CA HIS A 92 -3.97 21.90 17.83
C HIS A 92 -3.33 22.82 16.81
N LYS A 93 -2.13 23.34 17.14
CA LYS A 93 -1.26 24.03 16.20
C LYS A 93 -1.10 23.13 14.98
N HIS A 94 -1.58 23.59 13.83
CA HIS A 94 -1.35 22.95 12.56
C HIS A 94 0.15 22.91 12.29
N VAL A 95 0.78 21.77 12.55
CA VAL A 95 2.03 21.43 11.86
C VAL A 95 1.59 21.20 10.41
N ALA A 96 1.90 22.16 9.54
CA ALA A 96 1.78 22.00 8.10
C ALA A 96 2.73 20.88 7.69
N THR A 97 2.24 19.64 7.74
CA THR A 97 3.01 18.48 7.26
C THR A 97 3.05 18.58 5.75
N LEU A 98 4.24 18.85 5.21
CA LEU A 98 4.51 18.72 3.78
C LEU A 98 4.07 17.31 3.31
N PRO A 99 3.70 17.13 2.03
CA PRO A 99 3.42 15.81 1.49
C PRO A 99 4.67 14.97 1.71
N LEU A 100 4.48 13.76 2.24
CA LEU A 100 5.59 12.88 2.52
C LEU A 100 6.34 12.57 1.21
N SER A 101 7.65 12.65 1.26
CA SER A 101 8.55 12.19 0.22
C SER A 101 8.47 10.67 0.05
N ALA A 102 9.03 10.15 -1.06
CA ALA A 102 9.12 8.71 -1.28
C ALA A 102 9.84 7.98 -0.12
N GLN A 103 10.88 8.60 0.45
CA GLN A 103 11.61 8.05 1.60
C GLN A 103 10.74 8.02 2.86
N GLU A 104 10.02 9.10 3.16
CA GLU A 104 9.18 9.15 4.36
C GLU A 104 8.02 8.16 4.29
N TRP A 105 7.42 7.96 3.10
CA TRP A 105 6.43 6.90 2.88
C TRP A 105 7.02 5.50 3.07
N PHE A 106 8.24 5.28 2.60
CA PHE A 106 8.95 4.02 2.80
C PHE A 106 9.22 3.78 4.29
N ASP A 107 9.74 4.78 5.00
CA ASP A 107 10.02 4.70 6.43
C ASP A 107 8.75 4.44 7.23
N GLN A 108 7.62 5.06 6.86
CA GLN A 108 6.32 4.78 7.46
C GLN A 108 5.91 3.31 7.27
N GLY A 109 6.11 2.75 6.08
CA GLY A 109 5.85 1.33 5.82
C GLY A 109 6.67 0.41 6.74
N PHE A 110 7.96 0.72 6.95
CA PHE A 110 8.80 0.00 7.90
C PHE A 110 8.31 0.09 9.34
N VAL A 111 7.93 1.28 9.79
CA VAL A 111 7.41 1.49 11.15
C VAL A 111 6.14 0.66 11.37
N LEU A 112 5.24 0.60 10.39
CA LEU A 112 4.02 -0.21 10.46
C LEU A 112 4.32 -1.71 10.58
N LEU A 113 5.33 -2.22 9.87
CA LEU A 113 5.77 -3.61 10.02
C LEU A 113 6.40 -3.89 11.39
N GLN A 114 7.19 -2.98 11.93
CA GLN A 114 7.96 -3.22 13.16
C GLN A 114 7.14 -3.03 14.45
N THR A 115 6.20 -2.08 14.44
CA THR A 115 5.48 -1.67 15.65
C THR A 115 4.12 -2.31 15.78
N THR A 116 3.38 -2.40 14.67
CA THR A 116 1.99 -2.88 14.65
C THR A 116 1.83 -4.20 13.88
N ASP A 117 2.89 -4.68 13.21
CA ASP A 117 2.85 -5.78 12.22
C ASP A 117 1.72 -5.61 11.17
N ASP A 118 1.39 -4.35 10.87
CA ASP A 118 0.32 -4.00 9.93
C ASP A 118 0.86 -4.13 8.50
N CYS A 119 0.80 -5.35 7.98
CA CYS A 119 1.28 -5.67 6.65
C CYS A 119 0.47 -4.96 5.55
N MET A 120 -0.83 -4.74 5.77
CA MET A 120 -1.69 -4.07 4.80
C MET A 120 -1.38 -2.58 4.73
N GLY A 121 -1.24 -1.92 5.89
CA GLY A 121 -0.82 -0.53 5.97
C GLY A 121 0.58 -0.32 5.39
N ALA A 122 1.52 -1.23 5.71
CA ALA A 122 2.87 -1.17 5.16
C ALA A 122 2.89 -1.31 3.62
N ALA A 123 2.15 -2.27 3.07
CA ALA A 123 2.05 -2.46 1.63
C ALA A 123 1.56 -1.18 0.93
N ARG A 124 0.57 -0.49 1.50
CA ARG A 124 0.07 0.79 0.98
C ARG A 124 1.10 1.92 1.07
N ALA A 125 1.82 2.02 2.18
CA ALA A 125 2.86 3.02 2.36
C ALA A 125 4.00 2.84 1.33
N PHE A 126 4.46 1.60 1.13
CA PHE A 126 5.42 1.28 0.06
C PHE A 126 4.86 1.59 -1.34
N ALA A 127 3.58 1.35 -1.55
CA ALA A 127 2.92 1.67 -2.81
C ALA A 127 2.94 3.19 -3.10
N CYS A 128 2.74 4.03 -2.08
CA CYS A 128 2.90 5.49 -2.20
C CYS A 128 4.36 5.88 -2.48
N SER A 129 5.32 5.23 -1.82
CA SER A 129 6.75 5.42 -2.08
C SER A 129 7.13 5.14 -3.54
N ILE A 130 6.65 4.01 -4.09
CA ILE A 130 6.87 3.59 -5.49
C ILE A 130 6.24 4.60 -6.45
N GLN A 131 5.05 5.11 -6.16
CA GLN A 131 4.40 6.09 -7.03
C GLN A 131 5.19 7.40 -7.13
N LEU A 132 5.78 7.85 -6.02
CA LEU A 132 6.61 9.05 -5.98
C LEU A 132 8.01 8.83 -6.56
N ASN A 133 8.57 7.63 -6.38
CA ASN A 133 9.83 7.23 -6.98
C ASN A 133 9.77 5.79 -7.52
N PRO A 134 9.40 5.62 -8.81
CA PRO A 134 9.32 4.30 -9.44
C PRO A 134 10.66 3.56 -9.55
N LYS A 135 11.79 4.23 -9.27
CA LYS A 135 13.12 3.61 -9.25
C LYS A 135 13.54 3.17 -7.85
N TYR A 136 12.66 3.28 -6.86
CA TYR A 136 12.95 2.87 -5.49
C TYR A 136 12.81 1.35 -5.34
N GLU A 137 13.83 0.63 -5.81
CA GLU A 137 13.88 -0.85 -5.84
C GLU A 137 13.51 -1.48 -4.48
N ARG A 138 14.09 -0.98 -3.38
CA ARG A 138 13.78 -1.50 -2.04
C ARG A 138 12.30 -1.38 -1.66
N ALA A 139 11.56 -0.37 -2.13
CA ALA A 139 10.14 -0.26 -1.85
C ALA A 139 9.32 -1.39 -2.49
N TYR A 140 9.72 -1.86 -3.69
CA TYR A 140 9.10 -3.04 -4.31
C TYR A 140 9.38 -4.30 -3.49
N VAL A 141 10.62 -4.50 -3.05
CA VAL A 141 11.02 -5.69 -2.26
C VAL A 141 10.23 -5.78 -0.96
N GLU A 142 10.11 -4.67 -0.24
CA GLU A 142 9.44 -4.64 1.05
C GLU A 142 7.92 -4.73 0.91
N ARG A 143 7.35 -4.21 -0.19
CA ARG A 143 5.95 -4.44 -0.53
C ARG A 143 5.67 -5.90 -0.90
N ALA A 144 6.57 -6.54 -1.64
CA ALA A 144 6.46 -7.96 -1.95
C ALA A 144 6.46 -8.82 -0.69
N LEU A 145 7.38 -8.56 0.24
CA LEU A 145 7.43 -9.22 1.55
C LEU A 145 6.15 -9.02 2.36
N ALA A 146 5.61 -7.79 2.37
CA ALA A 146 4.33 -7.51 3.02
C ALA A 146 3.18 -8.29 2.36
N TYR A 147 3.17 -8.39 1.03
CA TYR A 147 2.18 -9.21 0.30
C TYR A 147 2.31 -10.70 0.60
N GLU A 148 3.52 -11.25 0.73
CA GLU A 148 3.71 -12.65 1.12
C GLU A 148 3.12 -12.92 2.51
N LYS A 149 3.35 -12.02 3.49
CA LYS A 149 2.73 -12.11 4.82
C LYS A 149 1.20 -12.07 4.77
N LEU A 150 0.63 -11.32 3.82
CA LEU A 150 -0.82 -11.25 3.59
C LEU A 150 -1.38 -12.44 2.79
N GLY A 151 -0.52 -13.35 2.30
CA GLY A 151 -0.91 -14.44 1.40
C GLY A 151 -1.16 -14.01 -0.05
N ASN A 152 -0.84 -12.76 -0.39
CA ASN A 152 -0.98 -12.16 -1.72
C ASN A 152 0.25 -12.45 -2.60
N VAL A 153 0.59 -13.73 -2.74
CA VAL A 153 1.85 -14.20 -3.35
C VAL A 153 2.00 -13.76 -4.81
N GLN A 154 0.90 -13.69 -5.56
CA GLN A 154 0.93 -13.25 -6.96
C GLN A 154 1.41 -11.80 -7.07
N GLN A 155 0.91 -10.90 -6.22
CA GLN A 155 1.37 -9.51 -6.18
C GLN A 155 2.82 -9.41 -5.71
N ALA A 156 3.26 -10.28 -4.80
CA ALA A 156 4.66 -10.35 -4.42
C ALA A 156 5.59 -10.71 -5.60
N ILE A 157 5.19 -11.67 -6.45
CA ILE A 157 5.94 -12.04 -7.66
C ILE A 157 6.04 -10.85 -8.64
N GLU A 158 4.96 -10.10 -8.83
CA GLU A 158 4.94 -8.90 -9.68
C GLU A 158 5.91 -7.83 -9.16
N ASP A 159 5.95 -7.62 -7.84
CA ASP A 159 6.85 -6.67 -7.20
C ASP A 159 8.32 -7.12 -7.25
N TYR A 160 8.61 -8.40 -6.98
CA TYR A 160 9.97 -8.94 -7.16
C TYR A 160 10.42 -8.83 -8.62
N SER A 161 9.51 -9.03 -9.57
CA SER A 161 9.82 -8.85 -11.00
C SER A 161 10.15 -7.40 -11.32
N SER A 162 9.41 -6.46 -10.76
CA SER A 162 9.67 -5.02 -10.92
C SER A 162 11.02 -4.62 -10.28
N ALA A 163 11.34 -5.15 -9.11
CA ALA A 163 12.64 -4.94 -8.46
C ALA A 163 13.80 -5.52 -9.30
N LEU A 164 13.63 -6.71 -9.89
CA LEU A 164 14.61 -7.32 -10.80
C LEU A 164 14.80 -6.54 -12.10
N LEU A 165 13.78 -5.81 -12.60
CA LEU A 165 13.96 -4.91 -13.74
C LEU A 165 14.88 -3.73 -13.38
N LEU A 166 14.88 -3.29 -12.11
CA LEU A 166 15.75 -2.22 -11.61
C LEU A 166 17.16 -2.73 -11.28
N ASN A 167 17.28 -3.94 -10.72
CA ASN A 167 18.55 -4.59 -10.41
C ASN A 167 18.57 -6.06 -10.89
N PRO A 168 18.91 -6.31 -12.18
CA PRO A 168 18.89 -7.65 -12.76
C PRO A 168 19.99 -8.59 -12.23
N SER A 169 20.92 -8.09 -11.43
CA SER A 169 22.01 -8.86 -10.83
C SER A 169 21.76 -9.25 -9.37
N ASP A 170 20.61 -8.88 -8.81
CA ASP A 170 20.31 -9.24 -7.42
C ASP A 170 19.91 -10.72 -7.30
N ALA A 171 20.88 -11.53 -6.89
CA ALA A 171 20.71 -12.96 -6.68
C ALA A 171 19.66 -13.29 -5.60
N LYS A 172 19.49 -12.41 -4.60
CA LYS A 172 18.51 -12.60 -3.53
C LYS A 172 17.09 -12.42 -4.07
N LEU A 173 16.86 -11.46 -4.97
CA LEU A 173 15.53 -11.27 -5.57
C LEU A 173 15.09 -12.44 -6.42
N TYR A 174 15.99 -13.04 -7.20
CA TYR A 174 15.70 -14.29 -7.91
C TYR A 174 15.32 -15.41 -6.93
N TYR A 175 16.07 -15.56 -5.84
CA TYR A 175 15.74 -16.56 -4.82
C TYR A 175 14.36 -16.32 -4.20
N MET A 176 14.05 -15.08 -3.79
CA MET A 176 12.76 -14.72 -3.18
C MET A 176 11.60 -14.94 -4.15
N ARG A 177 11.72 -14.52 -5.41
CA ARG A 177 10.69 -14.76 -6.42
C ARG A 177 10.53 -16.24 -6.75
N GLY A 178 11.62 -17.00 -6.77
CA GLY A 178 11.59 -18.46 -6.94
C GLY A 178 10.83 -19.17 -5.82
N LEU A 179 11.01 -18.75 -4.56
CA LEU A 179 10.22 -19.25 -3.44
C LEU A 179 8.73 -18.88 -3.57
N ALA A 180 8.43 -17.65 -4.00
CA ALA A 180 7.07 -17.22 -4.23
C ALA A 180 6.37 -18.04 -5.34
N PHE A 181 7.05 -18.31 -6.46
CA PHE A 181 6.55 -19.22 -7.51
C PHE A 181 6.27 -20.62 -6.97
N ARG A 182 7.18 -21.15 -6.14
CA ARG A 182 7.00 -22.46 -5.50
C ARG A 182 5.77 -22.49 -4.60
N HIS A 183 5.51 -21.43 -3.84
CA HIS A 183 4.31 -21.32 -3.01
C HIS A 183 3.01 -21.37 -3.85
N LEU A 184 3.05 -20.87 -5.09
CA LEU A 184 1.95 -21.00 -6.06
C LEU A 184 1.98 -22.30 -6.88
N SER A 185 2.86 -23.26 -6.54
CA SER A 185 3.04 -24.52 -7.27
C SER A 185 3.46 -24.33 -8.73
N MET A 186 4.10 -23.19 -9.04
CA MET A 186 4.70 -22.87 -10.35
C MET A 186 6.16 -23.37 -10.35
N ASP A 187 6.32 -24.70 -10.29
CA ASP A 187 7.62 -25.34 -10.11
C ASP A 187 8.63 -25.05 -11.23
N PRO A 188 8.25 -24.99 -12.53
CA PRO A 188 9.21 -24.64 -13.59
C PRO A 188 9.81 -23.24 -13.43
N GLU A 189 8.98 -22.25 -13.13
CA GLU A 189 9.39 -20.87 -12.90
C GLU A 189 10.25 -20.75 -11.64
N ALA A 190 9.86 -21.45 -10.57
CA ALA A 190 10.64 -21.51 -9.34
C ALA A 190 12.06 -22.04 -9.58
N VAL A 191 12.18 -23.18 -10.27
CA VAL A 191 13.49 -23.79 -10.59
C VAL A 191 14.34 -22.86 -11.46
N ALA A 192 13.75 -22.19 -12.45
CA ALA A 192 14.45 -21.25 -13.31
C ALA A 192 15.06 -20.08 -12.52
N ASP A 193 14.28 -19.47 -11.63
CA ASP A 193 14.73 -18.37 -10.78
C ASP A 193 15.79 -18.83 -9.76
N LEU A 194 15.61 -20.00 -9.16
CA LEU A 194 16.57 -20.55 -8.21
C LEU A 194 17.91 -20.88 -8.87
N LYS A 195 17.90 -21.42 -10.10
CA LYS A 195 19.14 -21.61 -10.89
C LYS A 195 19.82 -20.27 -11.15
N LYS A 196 19.05 -19.25 -11.54
CA LYS A 196 19.61 -17.91 -11.77
C LYS A 196 20.23 -17.32 -10.49
N ALA A 197 19.61 -17.53 -9.34
CA ALA A 197 20.17 -17.13 -8.05
C ALA A 197 21.48 -17.89 -7.73
N ALA A 198 21.53 -19.20 -8.00
CA ALA A 198 22.73 -20.02 -7.82
C ALA A 198 23.88 -19.61 -8.76
N ASP A 199 23.58 -19.31 -10.04
CA ASP A 199 24.54 -18.78 -11.02
C ASP A 199 25.18 -17.47 -10.52
N LEU A 200 24.38 -16.61 -9.89
CA LEU A 200 24.80 -15.37 -9.25
C LEU A 200 25.42 -15.58 -7.85
N ARG A 201 25.75 -16.84 -7.50
CA ARG A 201 26.44 -17.26 -6.27
C ARG A 201 25.62 -17.10 -4.99
N PHE A 202 24.29 -17.12 -5.06
CA PHE A 202 23.44 -17.13 -3.86
C PHE A 202 23.38 -18.51 -3.21
N ARG A 203 24.12 -18.67 -2.11
CA ARG A 203 24.31 -19.98 -1.43
C ARG A 203 23.01 -20.70 -1.07
N ALA A 204 21.97 -19.97 -0.65
CA ALA A 204 20.72 -20.60 -0.24
C ALA A 204 19.94 -21.23 -1.41
N ALA A 205 20.20 -20.80 -2.66
CA ALA A 205 19.60 -21.41 -3.84
C ALA A 205 20.19 -22.80 -4.13
N HIS A 206 21.49 -22.99 -3.93
CA HIS A 206 22.16 -24.28 -4.11
C HIS A 206 21.53 -25.37 -3.24
N GLY A 207 21.38 -25.12 -1.93
CA GLY A 207 20.81 -26.11 -1.01
C GLY A 207 19.37 -26.49 -1.36
N PHE A 208 18.59 -25.55 -1.93
CA PHE A 208 17.25 -25.84 -2.39
C PHE A 208 17.26 -26.72 -3.65
N LEU A 209 18.09 -26.39 -4.65
CA LEU A 209 18.21 -27.17 -5.88
C LEU A 209 18.72 -28.60 -5.61
N ASP A 210 19.69 -28.74 -4.71
CA ASP A 210 20.20 -30.03 -4.25
C ASP A 210 19.09 -30.88 -3.61
N SER A 211 18.21 -30.26 -2.81
CA SER A 211 17.06 -30.97 -2.19
C SER A 211 16.05 -31.50 -3.21
N LEU A 212 16.03 -30.93 -4.43
CA LEU A 212 15.22 -31.39 -5.55
C LEU A 212 15.97 -32.36 -6.48
N GLY A 213 17.23 -32.69 -6.18
CA GLY A 213 18.09 -33.50 -7.05
C GLY A 213 18.49 -32.77 -8.34
N ILE A 214 18.41 -31.45 -8.36
CA ILE A 214 18.75 -30.62 -9.51
C ILE A 214 20.14 -30.04 -9.29
N SER A 215 21.08 -30.34 -10.18
CA SER A 215 22.38 -29.66 -10.14
C SER A 215 22.18 -28.16 -10.36
N PRO A 216 22.73 -27.32 -9.48
CA PRO A 216 22.79 -25.89 -9.71
C PRO A 216 23.60 -25.55 -10.95
#